data_AF-A0A0S2SB18-F1
#
_entry.id   AF-A0A0S2SB18-F1
#
_cell.length_a   1.000
_cell.length_b   1.000
_cell.length_c   1.000
_cell.angle_alpha   90.00
_cell.angle_beta   90.00
_cell.angle_gamma   90.00
#
_symmetry.space_group_name_H-M   'P 1'
#
loop_
_entity.id
_entity.type
_entity.pdbx_description
1 polymer ?
#
loop_
_entity_poly.entity_id
_entity_poly.type
_entity_poly.pdbx_seq_one_letter_code
_entity_poly.pdbx_strand_id
1 'polypeptide(L)'
;MSETSPIQQADKIKIARNEAFINQAVQAQPHLNTSTVDPQQMVEIVHDADAMHGWKTHPVQSVSTLSQQHYGKGDEFILDFGTHQVGYLSFSVRPVGSPPDAPLHLKLTFGEMPVEVAEPFSNYTGWISSSWLQEETLYIDVLPGVIELPRRYSFRYVKFEIKDTSMKYRVAFDDIQIQAVTSADASHLVPLEHAAPLLRDIDQVSIRTLQNCMQEVFEDGPKRDRRLWLGDLRLQALANYETFGNNELVKRCLYLFAGVPDDRGQVAANLFITPSLIPDDTYLFDYSLLFTVSLYDYFEATRDSSTLQELWPTAYRQVELALERLNEQHLPPHTDEWWSFIDWHEQLDKQAPSQAILIYTLKRAIRLAEQVDPDKLPFLNQRLEDVTTATLAQLWDEKQGFFVSGPNRQISWAGQIWMALAEVLDAEQNAALMQRLLSEQPDIGLTTPYMHHYLVEALLITGDRDGAVKHLKSYWGGMLRDGADTFWELYDPHNKAFSGSGFY
;
A
#
# COMPACT_ATOMS: atom_id res chain seq x y z
N MET A 1 -14.05 7.85 -8.91
CA MET A 1 -15.38 7.95 -8.30
C MET A 1 -15.99 9.27 -8.73
N SER A 2 -17.05 9.24 -9.54
CA SER A 2 -17.92 10.42 -9.65
C SER A 2 -18.63 10.62 -8.31
N GLU A 3 -18.80 11.88 -7.92
CA GLU A 3 -19.67 12.31 -6.83
C GLU A 3 -20.95 11.47 -6.81
N THR A 4 -21.35 10.91 -5.65
CA THR A 4 -22.60 10.17 -5.36
C THR A 4 -22.61 8.63 -5.28
N SER A 5 -21.55 7.97 -4.80
CA SER A 5 -21.79 6.80 -3.93
C SER A 5 -21.95 7.29 -2.49
N PRO A 6 -23.10 7.11 -1.82
CA PRO A 6 -23.22 7.43 -0.41
C PRO A 6 -22.23 6.55 0.34
N ILE A 7 -21.17 7.17 0.88
CA ILE A 7 -20.38 6.57 1.96
C ILE A 7 -21.42 6.24 3.03
N GLN A 8 -21.59 4.96 3.33
CA GLN A 8 -22.48 4.53 4.40
C GLN A 8 -22.06 5.28 5.66
N GLN A 9 -22.81 6.30 6.08
CA GLN A 9 -22.80 6.70 7.48
C GLN A 9 -23.48 5.56 8.21
N ALA A 10 -22.66 4.59 8.64
CA ALA A 10 -23.19 3.39 9.23
C ALA A 10 -23.96 3.75 10.51
N ASP A 11 -25.21 3.30 10.58
CA ASP A 11 -25.90 3.09 11.84
C ASP A 11 -24.92 2.42 12.81
N LYS A 12 -24.70 3.01 13.99
CA LYS A 12 -23.63 2.64 14.96
C LYS A 12 -23.28 1.15 14.93
N ILE A 13 -22.27 0.78 14.13
CA ILE A 13 -21.75 -0.59 14.09
C ILE A 13 -21.19 -0.86 15.48
N LYS A 14 -21.74 -1.89 16.14
CA LYS A 14 -21.32 -2.25 17.48
C LYS A 14 -20.04 -3.08 17.37
N ILE A 15 -18.98 -2.63 18.02
CA ILE A 15 -17.70 -3.34 18.04
C ILE A 15 -17.64 -4.29 19.23
N ALA A 16 -17.33 -5.57 18.98
CA ALA A 16 -17.13 -6.60 19.98
C ALA A 16 -15.64 -6.65 20.39
N ARG A 17 -15.19 -5.67 21.17
CA ARG A 17 -13.78 -5.55 21.58
C ARG A 17 -13.31 -6.77 22.37
N ASN A 18 -12.15 -7.32 22.00
CA ASN A 18 -11.46 -8.38 22.71
C ASN A 18 -10.16 -7.83 23.32
N GLU A 19 -10.23 -7.41 24.58
CA GLU A 19 -9.10 -6.80 25.29
C GLU A 19 -7.90 -7.74 25.46
N ALA A 20 -8.10 -9.07 25.48
CA ALA A 20 -6.98 -10.01 25.52
C ALA A 20 -6.14 -9.95 24.24
N PHE A 21 -6.80 -9.93 23.07
CA PHE A 21 -6.12 -9.81 21.77
C PHE A 21 -5.48 -8.43 21.58
N ILE A 22 -6.13 -7.37 22.05
CA ILE A 22 -5.55 -6.03 22.04
C ILE A 22 -4.27 -6.00 22.89
N ASN A 23 -4.27 -6.64 24.07
CA ASN A 23 -3.07 -6.75 24.90
C ASN A 23 -1.96 -7.56 24.23
N GLN A 24 -2.27 -8.64 23.50
CA GLN A 24 -1.28 -9.37 22.71
C GLN A 24 -0.65 -8.47 21.64
N ALA A 25 -1.47 -7.70 20.92
CA ALA A 25 -0.96 -6.73 19.94
C ALA A 25 -0.05 -5.68 20.58
N VAL A 26 -0.40 -5.15 21.77
CA VAL A 26 0.43 -4.19 22.52
C VAL A 26 1.77 -4.79 22.92
N GLN A 27 1.80 -6.06 23.35
CA GLN A 27 3.05 -6.74 23.70
C GLN A 27 3.97 -6.95 22.49
N ALA A 28 3.39 -7.13 21.31
CA ALA A 28 4.11 -7.26 20.04
C ALA A 28 4.40 -5.90 19.35
N GLN A 29 4.26 -4.76 20.06
CA GLN A 29 4.59 -3.44 19.50
C GLN A 29 6.09 -3.36 19.18
N PRO A 30 6.48 -3.00 17.95
CA PRO A 30 7.89 -2.90 17.60
C PRO A 30 8.54 -1.65 18.19
N HIS A 31 9.85 -1.71 18.35
CA HIS A 31 10.69 -0.52 18.48
C HIS A 31 10.92 0.10 17.09
N LEU A 32 10.87 1.43 16.99
CA LEU A 32 11.25 2.13 15.75
C LEU A 32 12.75 2.45 15.76
N ASN A 33 13.46 1.87 14.83
CA ASN A 33 14.85 2.20 14.54
C ASN A 33 14.92 3.61 13.94
N THR A 34 15.93 4.38 14.34
CA THR A 34 16.15 5.74 13.85
C THR A 34 17.51 5.86 13.18
N SER A 35 17.58 6.67 12.12
CA SER A 35 18.82 7.02 11.44
C SER A 35 18.79 8.46 10.95
N THR A 36 19.93 9.13 10.97
CA THR A 36 20.05 10.49 10.42
C THR A 36 20.42 10.40 8.95
N VAL A 37 19.68 11.12 8.10
CA VAL A 37 19.95 11.23 6.67
C VAL A 37 20.07 12.70 6.27
N ASP A 38 21.15 13.02 5.58
CA ASP A 38 21.42 14.34 5.03
C ASP A 38 20.94 14.43 3.56
N PRO A 39 20.50 15.61 3.11
CA PRO A 39 20.28 15.89 1.69
C PRO A 39 21.58 15.66 0.89
N GLN A 40 21.45 15.25 -0.37
CA GLN A 40 22.61 14.97 -1.22
C GLN A 40 22.99 16.18 -2.09
N GLN A 41 21.97 16.88 -2.61
CA GLN A 41 22.18 17.95 -3.59
C GLN A 41 21.02 18.96 -3.59
N MET A 42 21.30 20.14 -4.13
CA MET A 42 20.27 21.12 -4.48
C MET A 42 19.87 20.94 -5.94
N VAL A 43 18.57 21.02 -6.21
CA VAL A 43 17.99 20.77 -7.53
C VAL A 43 17.06 21.90 -7.95
N GLU A 44 16.86 22.02 -9.25
CA GLU A 44 15.73 22.73 -9.85
C GLU A 44 14.76 21.70 -10.43
N ILE A 45 13.48 22.06 -10.47
CA ILE A 45 12.44 21.22 -11.09
C ILE A 45 12.05 21.86 -12.41
N VAL A 46 12.15 21.07 -13.48
CA VAL A 46 11.94 21.54 -14.85
C VAL A 46 10.85 20.70 -15.51
N HIS A 47 10.02 21.37 -16.32
CA HIS A 47 9.00 20.70 -17.10
C HIS A 47 9.63 19.80 -18.17
N ASP A 48 9.15 18.56 -18.26
CA ASP A 48 9.52 17.59 -19.28
C ASP A 48 8.31 16.70 -19.58
N ALA A 49 7.76 16.81 -20.79
CA ALA A 49 6.55 16.10 -21.19
C ALA A 49 6.70 14.57 -21.22
N ASP A 50 7.95 14.06 -21.29
CA ASP A 50 8.22 12.62 -21.30
C ASP A 50 8.44 12.04 -19.89
N ALA A 51 8.58 12.92 -18.88
CA ALA A 51 8.77 12.54 -17.48
C ALA A 51 7.44 12.16 -16.80
N MET A 52 7.54 11.37 -15.72
CA MET A 52 6.38 11.03 -14.89
C MET A 52 5.74 12.32 -14.35
N HIS A 53 4.44 12.48 -14.57
CA HIS A 53 3.68 13.70 -14.25
C HIS A 53 4.22 15.01 -14.88
N GLY A 54 5.05 14.95 -15.93
CA GLY A 54 5.50 16.15 -16.66
C GLY A 54 6.65 16.93 -16.01
N TRP A 55 7.25 16.42 -14.94
CA TRP A 55 8.28 17.13 -14.17
C TRP A 55 9.49 16.25 -13.87
N LYS A 56 10.69 16.82 -14.00
CA LYS A 56 11.96 16.16 -13.65
C LYS A 56 12.88 17.08 -12.86
N THR A 57 13.86 16.49 -12.18
CA THR A 57 14.88 17.23 -11.43
C THR A 57 16.12 17.48 -12.28
N HIS A 58 16.76 18.63 -12.04
CA HIS A 58 18.05 18.98 -12.61
C HIS A 58 19.01 19.40 -11.48
N PRO A 59 20.13 18.69 -11.25
CA PRO A 59 21.12 19.08 -10.25
C PRO A 59 21.68 20.48 -10.52
N VAL A 60 21.73 21.31 -9.47
CA VAL A 60 22.29 22.66 -9.54
C VAL A 60 23.65 22.71 -8.86
N GLN A 61 23.74 22.24 -7.61
CA GLN A 61 24.94 22.32 -6.78
C GLN A 61 24.92 21.27 -5.68
N SER A 62 26.10 20.94 -5.16
CA SER A 62 26.24 20.07 -3.99
C SER A 62 25.66 20.76 -2.74
N VAL A 63 25.04 20.00 -1.84
CA VAL A 63 24.53 20.58 -0.59
C VAL A 63 25.63 21.16 0.31
N SER A 64 26.89 20.77 0.09
CA SER A 64 28.05 21.31 0.83
C SER A 64 28.21 22.83 0.69
N THR A 65 27.63 23.46 -0.35
CA THR A 65 27.64 24.91 -0.53
C THR A 65 26.49 25.62 0.18
N LEU A 66 25.50 24.90 0.71
CA LEU A 66 24.26 25.46 1.25
C LEU A 66 24.51 26.43 2.41
N SER A 67 25.41 26.10 3.33
CA SER A 67 25.77 26.92 4.49
C SER A 67 26.37 28.29 4.11
N GLN A 68 26.85 28.43 2.88
CA GLN A 68 27.43 29.67 2.35
C GLN A 68 26.38 30.54 1.64
N GLN A 69 25.15 30.04 1.45
CA GLN A 69 24.08 30.75 0.77
C GLN A 69 23.25 31.55 1.75
N HIS A 70 22.83 32.74 1.32
CA HIS A 70 22.08 33.68 2.14
C HIS A 70 20.76 34.02 1.45
N TYR A 71 19.66 33.63 2.06
CA TYR A 71 18.32 33.78 1.50
C TYR A 71 17.59 34.94 2.17
N GLY A 72 16.89 35.75 1.38
CA GLY A 72 15.97 36.78 1.86
C GLY A 72 14.56 36.57 1.31
N LYS A 73 13.68 37.53 1.55
CA LYS A 73 12.31 37.54 1.03
C LYS A 73 12.23 37.16 -0.45
N GLY A 74 11.45 36.13 -0.75
CA GLY A 74 11.16 35.64 -2.10
C GLY A 74 12.18 34.65 -2.65
N ASP A 75 13.32 34.44 -1.97
CA ASP A 75 14.26 33.41 -2.37
C ASP A 75 13.69 32.01 -2.02
N GLU A 76 14.04 31.01 -2.83
CA GLU A 76 13.67 29.61 -2.61
C GLU A 76 14.80 28.66 -3.03
N PHE A 77 14.76 27.44 -2.51
CA PHE A 77 15.63 26.36 -2.97
C PHE A 77 14.99 24.99 -2.70
N ILE A 78 15.43 23.97 -3.44
CA ILE A 78 14.92 22.60 -3.31
C ILE A 78 16.10 21.67 -3.02
N LEU A 79 15.90 20.78 -2.06
CA LEU A 79 16.86 19.75 -1.69
C LEU A 79 16.35 18.38 -2.15
N ASP A 80 17.25 17.60 -2.72
CA ASP A 80 17.06 16.19 -3.05
C ASP A 80 17.83 15.33 -2.05
N PHE A 81 17.10 14.49 -1.30
CA PHE A 81 17.68 13.54 -0.34
C PHE A 81 18.26 12.27 -1.00
N GLY A 82 18.22 12.19 -2.33
CA GLY A 82 18.78 11.13 -3.15
C GLY A 82 17.90 9.88 -3.22
N THR A 83 17.07 9.64 -2.22
CA THR A 83 16.08 8.56 -2.18
C THR A 83 14.93 8.92 -1.23
N HIS A 84 13.84 8.17 -1.31
CA HIS A 84 12.63 8.34 -0.48
C HIS A 84 12.92 8.14 1.01
N GLN A 85 12.45 9.06 1.86
CA GLN A 85 12.62 9.07 3.31
C GLN A 85 11.28 9.14 4.05
N VAL A 86 11.22 8.57 5.25
CA VAL A 86 10.08 8.68 6.17
C VAL A 86 10.60 9.06 7.55
N GLY A 87 10.21 10.22 8.09
CA GLY A 87 10.79 10.69 9.34
C GLY A 87 10.45 12.13 9.72
N TYR A 88 11.26 12.69 10.61
CA TYR A 88 11.08 14.03 11.17
C TYR A 88 12.22 14.94 10.69
N LEU A 89 11.87 16.04 10.02
CA LEU A 89 12.86 17.00 9.52
C LEU A 89 13.32 17.92 10.66
N SER A 90 14.63 18.17 10.73
CA SER A 90 15.21 19.23 11.53
C SER A 90 16.25 20.04 10.76
N PHE A 91 16.45 21.28 11.17
CA PHE A 91 17.46 22.16 10.59
C PHE A 91 17.89 23.28 11.54
N SER A 92 19.13 23.72 11.40
CA SER A 92 19.65 24.93 12.03
C SER A 92 19.44 26.13 11.10
N VAL A 93 19.01 27.27 11.65
CA VAL A 93 18.88 28.52 10.90
C VAL A 93 19.51 29.68 11.67
N ARG A 94 20.28 30.51 10.95
CA ARG A 94 20.97 31.67 11.53
C ARG A 94 20.78 32.92 10.69
N PRO A 95 20.80 34.12 11.31
CA PRO A 95 20.69 35.36 10.58
C PRO A 95 22.04 35.76 9.99
N VAL A 96 22.00 36.45 8.86
CA VAL A 96 23.16 37.03 8.18
C VAL A 96 22.86 38.50 7.88
N GLY A 97 23.80 39.38 8.22
CA GLY A 97 23.63 40.83 8.07
C GLY A 97 23.32 41.51 9.41
N SER A 98 22.33 42.40 9.42
CA SER A 98 21.96 43.12 10.65
C SER A 98 21.30 42.19 11.66
N PRO A 99 21.25 42.57 12.95
CA PRO A 99 20.39 41.90 13.92
C PRO A 99 18.93 41.82 13.41
N PRO A 100 18.29 40.63 13.43
CA PRO A 100 16.92 40.46 12.99
C PRO A 100 15.96 41.37 13.75
N ASP A 101 15.13 42.10 13.01
CA ASP A 101 14.13 43.03 13.54
C ASP A 101 12.68 42.62 13.21
N ALA A 102 12.50 41.45 12.61
CA ALA A 102 11.20 40.82 12.34
C ALA A 102 11.38 39.29 12.27
N PRO A 103 10.32 38.49 12.49
CA PRO A 103 10.36 37.03 12.36
C PRO A 103 10.73 36.58 10.93
N LEU A 104 11.32 35.40 10.81
CA LEU A 104 11.44 34.69 9.52
C LEU A 104 10.12 33.97 9.23
N HIS A 105 9.48 34.30 8.10
CA HIS A 105 8.31 33.57 7.59
C HIS A 105 8.79 32.58 6.52
N LEU A 106 8.72 31.29 6.83
CA LEU A 106 9.21 30.18 6.02
C LEU A 106 8.05 29.25 5.66
N LYS A 107 7.97 28.86 4.38
CA LYS A 107 7.11 27.77 3.94
C LYS A 107 7.97 26.58 3.50
N LEU A 108 7.56 25.39 3.90
CA LEU A 108 8.15 24.13 3.47
C LEU A 108 7.12 23.33 2.68
N THR A 109 7.53 22.72 1.57
CA THR A 109 6.70 21.80 0.78
C THR A 109 7.49 20.50 0.56
N PHE A 110 6.86 19.36 0.85
CA PHE A 110 7.50 18.04 0.79
C PHE A 110 6.88 17.22 -0.34
N GLY A 111 7.72 16.60 -1.17
CA GLY A 111 7.29 15.78 -2.31
C GLY A 111 8.03 14.45 -2.38
N GLU A 112 7.30 13.38 -2.67
CA GLU A 112 7.89 12.09 -3.06
C GLU A 112 8.35 12.17 -4.51
N MET A 113 7.60 12.88 -5.35
CA MET A 113 7.88 13.11 -6.76
C MET A 113 8.15 14.60 -7.07
N PRO A 114 8.88 14.91 -8.17
CA PRO A 114 9.20 16.30 -8.55
C PRO A 114 7.97 17.21 -8.70
N VAL A 115 6.86 16.68 -9.23
CA VAL A 115 5.61 17.44 -9.44
C VAL A 115 5.07 18.05 -8.15
N GLU A 116 5.22 17.38 -7.01
CA GLU A 116 4.65 17.83 -5.73
C GLU A 116 5.35 19.06 -5.14
N VAL A 117 6.58 19.35 -5.59
CA VAL A 117 7.31 20.57 -5.22
C VAL A 117 7.38 21.60 -6.36
N ALA A 118 6.83 21.27 -7.53
CA ALA A 118 6.70 22.17 -8.67
C ALA A 118 5.31 22.82 -8.74
N GLU A 119 4.25 22.04 -8.54
CA GLU A 119 2.87 22.49 -8.65
C GLU A 119 2.33 23.04 -7.31
N PRO A 120 1.62 24.18 -7.33
CA PRO A 120 0.94 24.68 -6.14
C PRO A 120 -0.15 23.69 -5.67
N PHE A 121 -0.09 23.28 -4.41
CA PHE A 121 -1.13 22.46 -3.79
C PHE A 121 -2.53 23.11 -3.80
N SER A 122 -2.62 24.43 -3.99
CA SER A 122 -3.90 25.12 -4.22
C SER A 122 -4.63 24.69 -5.49
N ASN A 123 -3.94 24.05 -6.44
CA ASN A 123 -4.52 23.55 -7.68
C ASN A 123 -5.19 22.19 -7.52
N TYR A 124 -4.94 21.50 -6.39
CA TYR A 124 -5.46 20.15 -6.16
C TYR A 124 -7.00 20.13 -6.20
N THR A 125 -7.52 19.27 -7.09
CA THR A 125 -8.93 18.91 -7.13
C THR A 125 -9.05 17.41 -7.04
N GLY A 126 -9.61 16.92 -5.94
CA GLY A 126 -9.80 15.50 -5.68
C GLY A 126 -10.75 15.28 -4.51
N TRP A 127 -11.22 14.05 -4.36
CA TRP A 127 -12.18 13.67 -3.32
C TRP A 127 -11.50 13.34 -1.98
N ILE A 128 -10.21 13.00 -2.01
CA ILE A 128 -9.39 12.81 -0.81
C ILE A 128 -9.08 14.18 -0.19
N SER A 129 -9.06 14.27 1.14
CA SER A 129 -8.72 15.52 1.85
C SER A 129 -7.35 16.05 1.43
N SER A 130 -7.29 17.34 1.08
CA SER A 130 -6.04 18.04 0.77
C SER A 130 -5.10 18.17 1.98
N SER A 131 -5.57 17.85 3.20
CA SER A 131 -4.71 17.82 4.40
C SER A 131 -3.61 16.76 4.36
N TRP A 132 -3.68 15.80 3.44
CA TRP A 132 -2.58 14.85 3.18
C TRP A 132 -1.41 15.47 2.42
N LEU A 133 -1.63 16.61 1.75
CA LEU A 133 -0.57 17.37 1.09
C LEU A 133 0.37 17.92 2.17
N GLN A 134 1.65 17.61 2.03
CA GLN A 134 2.62 17.87 3.09
C GLN A 134 3.27 19.24 2.88
N GLU A 135 2.75 20.25 3.58
CA GLU A 135 3.36 21.57 3.70
C GLU A 135 3.35 22.08 5.14
N GLU A 136 4.27 22.99 5.45
CA GLU A 136 4.35 23.71 6.71
C GLU A 136 4.51 25.20 6.48
N THR A 137 3.94 26.01 7.38
CA THR A 137 4.19 27.44 7.46
C THR A 137 4.70 27.78 8.85
N LEU A 138 5.90 28.35 8.92
CA LEU A 138 6.63 28.62 10.15
C LEU A 138 6.88 30.13 10.29
N TYR A 139 6.71 30.63 11.51
CA TYR A 139 7.10 31.97 11.91
C TYR A 139 8.15 31.83 13.01
N ILE A 140 9.41 32.12 12.70
CA ILE A 140 10.55 31.93 13.60
C ILE A 140 10.92 33.29 14.19
N ASP A 141 10.51 33.51 15.44
CA ASP A 141 10.69 34.80 16.13
C ASP A 141 12.13 35.05 16.61
N VAL A 142 12.87 33.98 16.92
CA VAL A 142 14.20 34.06 17.54
C VAL A 142 15.23 33.33 16.67
N LEU A 143 16.31 34.05 16.32
CA LEU A 143 17.42 33.55 15.50
C LEU A 143 18.77 33.88 16.18
N PRO A 144 19.78 33.00 16.09
CA PRO A 144 19.75 31.67 15.49
C PRO A 144 18.93 30.66 16.32
N GLY A 145 18.50 29.57 15.68
CA GLY A 145 17.74 28.51 16.34
C GLY A 145 17.79 27.19 15.59
N VAL A 146 17.49 26.10 16.30
CA VAL A 146 17.29 24.77 15.73
C VAL A 146 15.79 24.53 15.68
N ILE A 147 15.31 24.14 14.50
CA ILE A 147 13.90 23.84 14.25
C ILE A 147 13.75 22.32 14.10
N GLU A 148 12.85 21.74 14.88
CA GLU A 148 12.49 20.33 14.82
C GLU A 148 10.98 20.25 14.51
N LEU A 149 10.63 19.67 13.36
CA LEU A 149 9.23 19.55 12.97
C LEU A 149 8.58 18.35 13.67
N PRO A 150 7.43 18.53 14.34
CA PRO A 150 6.82 17.47 15.14
C PRO A 150 6.05 16.44 14.29
N ARG A 151 5.68 16.77 13.05
CA ARG A 151 4.97 15.85 12.16
C ARG A 151 5.98 14.92 11.47
N ARG A 152 5.59 13.66 11.28
CA ARG A 152 6.30 12.72 10.39
C ARG A 152 5.96 13.04 8.94
N TYR A 153 6.95 13.12 8.07
CA TYR A 153 6.79 13.33 6.63
C TYR A 153 7.30 12.12 5.85
N SER A 154 6.78 11.94 4.64
CA SER A 154 7.26 10.97 3.64
C SER A 154 7.62 11.71 2.36
N PHE A 155 8.90 11.76 1.99
CA PHE A 155 9.37 12.59 0.88
C PHE A 155 10.76 12.18 0.36
N ARG A 156 11.09 12.63 -0.84
CA ARG A 156 12.47 12.71 -1.34
C ARG A 156 12.94 14.15 -1.49
N TYR A 157 12.03 15.03 -1.89
CA TYR A 157 12.29 16.44 -2.15
C TYR A 157 11.65 17.31 -1.07
N VAL A 158 12.37 18.36 -0.67
CA VAL A 158 11.81 19.42 0.18
C VAL A 158 12.17 20.79 -0.40
N LYS A 159 11.14 21.61 -0.59
CA LYS A 159 11.24 23.00 -1.05
C LYS A 159 11.18 23.93 0.15
N PHE A 160 12.18 24.80 0.26
CA PHE A 160 12.23 25.89 1.22
C PHE A 160 11.88 27.20 0.50
N GLU A 161 10.82 27.87 0.94
CA GLU A 161 10.42 29.19 0.44
C GLU A 161 10.51 30.23 1.54
N ILE A 162 11.40 31.21 1.40
CA ILE A 162 11.52 32.31 2.34
C ILE A 162 10.45 33.34 1.99
N LYS A 163 9.25 33.17 2.55
CA LYS A 163 8.09 34.02 2.25
C LYS A 163 8.32 35.46 2.69
N ASP A 164 8.98 35.66 3.84
CA ASP A 164 9.37 37.00 4.27
C ASP A 164 10.58 37.03 5.23
N THR A 165 11.40 38.06 5.06
CA THR A 165 12.37 38.61 6.02
C THR A 165 12.36 40.12 5.86
N SER A 166 12.80 40.87 6.87
CA SER A 166 13.01 42.31 6.66
C SER A 166 14.18 42.56 5.70
N MET A 167 14.26 43.77 5.12
CA MET A 167 15.39 44.15 4.27
C MET A 167 16.73 44.22 5.03
N LYS A 168 16.74 44.17 6.37
CA LYS A 168 17.96 44.34 7.17
C LYS A 168 18.78 43.07 7.32
N TYR A 169 18.17 41.91 7.15
CA TYR A 169 18.81 40.61 7.36
C TYR A 169 18.37 39.56 6.32
N ARG A 170 19.24 38.58 6.14
CA ARG A 170 19.02 37.33 5.39
C ARG A 170 19.20 36.15 6.35
N VAL A 171 18.95 34.94 5.88
CA VAL A 171 19.15 33.70 6.66
C VAL A 171 20.02 32.71 5.91
N ALA A 172 20.76 31.91 6.67
CA ALA A 172 21.49 30.75 6.18
C ALA A 172 21.01 29.51 6.96
N PHE A 173 21.00 28.38 6.26
CA PHE A 173 20.58 27.09 6.82
C PHE A 173 21.78 26.16 6.93
N ASP A 174 21.86 25.47 8.05
CA ASP A 174 22.89 24.49 8.39
C ASP A 174 22.19 23.23 8.94
N ASP A 175 22.90 22.10 8.99
CA ASP A 175 22.43 20.84 9.61
C ASP A 175 21.00 20.42 9.22
N ILE A 176 20.61 20.62 7.95
CA ILE A 176 19.33 20.14 7.44
C ILE A 176 19.41 18.63 7.33
N GLN A 177 18.58 17.92 8.09
CA GLN A 177 18.61 16.47 8.18
C GLN A 177 17.20 15.93 8.42
N ILE A 178 16.97 14.67 8.07
CA ILE A 178 15.79 13.93 8.49
C ILE A 178 16.22 12.82 9.45
N GLN A 179 15.55 12.73 10.60
CA GLN A 179 15.57 11.54 11.43
C GLN A 179 14.59 10.52 10.84
N ALA A 180 15.10 9.63 9.99
CA ALA A 180 14.32 8.57 9.35
C ALA A 180 13.95 7.48 10.37
N VAL A 181 12.74 6.93 10.26
CA VAL A 181 12.17 5.95 11.22
C VAL A 181 11.55 4.75 10.52
N THR A 182 11.74 3.55 11.09
CA THR A 182 11.17 2.29 10.60
C THR A 182 11.25 1.19 11.67
N SER A 183 10.31 0.23 11.67
CA SER A 183 10.42 -1.00 12.48
C SER A 183 11.18 -2.13 11.78
N ALA A 184 11.55 -1.94 10.52
CA ALA A 184 12.37 -2.90 9.78
C ALA A 184 13.84 -2.86 10.24
N ASP A 185 14.48 -4.02 10.25
CA ASP A 185 15.91 -4.17 10.53
C ASP A 185 16.64 -4.71 9.31
N ALA A 186 17.39 -3.84 8.64
CA ALA A 186 18.16 -4.19 7.46
C ALA A 186 19.48 -4.91 7.77
N SER A 187 19.86 -5.07 9.05
CA SER A 187 21.17 -5.60 9.45
C SER A 187 21.44 -7.05 8.98
N HIS A 188 20.36 -7.80 8.74
CA HIS A 188 20.42 -9.20 8.30
C HIS A 188 20.06 -9.41 6.82
N LEU A 189 19.73 -8.33 6.09
CA LEU A 189 19.39 -8.45 4.67
C LEU A 189 20.60 -8.84 3.83
N VAL A 190 20.39 -9.82 2.96
CA VAL A 190 21.36 -10.22 1.93
C VAL A 190 20.86 -9.67 0.59
N PRO A 191 21.64 -8.81 -0.09
CA PRO A 191 21.25 -8.30 -1.40
C PRO A 191 21.03 -9.43 -2.42
N LEU A 192 20.02 -9.30 -3.27
CA LEU A 192 19.77 -10.27 -4.33
C LEU A 192 20.95 -10.39 -5.30
N GLU A 193 21.60 -11.56 -5.32
CA GLU A 193 22.58 -11.92 -6.34
C GLU A 193 21.88 -12.47 -7.58
N HIS A 194 21.81 -11.67 -8.64
CA HIS A 194 21.20 -12.10 -9.89
C HIS A 194 21.96 -11.55 -11.11
N ALA A 195 22.04 -12.29 -12.22
CA ALA A 195 22.82 -11.86 -13.40
C ALA A 195 22.24 -10.61 -14.08
N ALA A 196 20.91 -10.47 -14.12
CA ALA A 196 20.22 -9.31 -14.67
C ALA A 196 20.21 -8.13 -13.67
N PRO A 197 20.87 -6.99 -13.97
CA PRO A 197 20.90 -5.83 -13.08
C PRO A 197 19.53 -5.31 -12.70
N LEU A 198 18.63 -5.21 -13.68
CA LEU A 198 17.26 -4.71 -13.47
C LEU A 198 16.50 -5.48 -12.39
N LEU A 199 16.73 -6.80 -12.22
CA LEU A 199 16.04 -7.54 -11.15
C LEU A 199 16.62 -7.23 -9.77
N ARG A 200 17.91 -6.90 -9.68
CA ARG A 200 18.52 -6.42 -8.42
C ARG A 200 18.00 -5.04 -8.07
N ASP A 201 17.83 -4.17 -9.07
CA ASP A 201 17.29 -2.82 -8.86
C ASP A 201 15.80 -2.89 -8.43
N ILE A 202 15.01 -3.79 -9.04
CA ILE A 202 13.63 -4.04 -8.63
C ILE A 202 13.58 -4.54 -7.18
N ASP A 203 14.45 -5.48 -6.81
CA ASP A 203 14.54 -6.00 -5.44
C ASP A 203 14.90 -4.91 -4.43
N GLN A 204 15.92 -4.09 -4.72
CA GLN A 204 16.33 -3.00 -3.86
C GLN A 204 15.21 -1.98 -3.62
N VAL A 205 14.46 -1.62 -4.67
CA VAL A 205 13.32 -0.69 -4.56
C VAL A 205 12.14 -1.34 -3.84
N SER A 206 11.89 -2.64 -4.03
CA SER A 206 10.90 -3.41 -3.24
C SER A 206 11.23 -3.35 -1.75
N ILE A 207 12.48 -3.64 -1.38
CA ILE A 207 12.96 -3.62 0.01
C ILE A 207 12.79 -2.22 0.61
N ARG A 208 13.16 -1.16 -0.12
CA ARG A 208 13.00 0.23 0.32
C ARG A 208 11.53 0.61 0.52
N THR A 209 10.65 0.15 -0.37
CA THR A 209 9.21 0.37 -0.29
C THR A 209 8.67 -0.24 1.00
N LEU A 210 8.94 -1.54 1.22
CA LEU A 210 8.50 -2.25 2.42
C LEU A 210 9.09 -1.64 3.71
N GLN A 211 10.39 -1.30 3.71
CA GLN A 211 11.06 -0.67 4.85
C GLN A 211 10.33 0.59 5.32
N ASN A 212 9.96 1.45 4.36
CA ASN A 212 9.33 2.73 4.65
C ASN A 212 7.86 2.57 5.11
N CYS A 213 7.17 1.52 4.66
CA CYS A 213 5.83 1.15 5.11
C CYS A 213 5.81 0.42 6.47
N MET A 214 6.92 -0.21 6.87
CA MET A 214 7.06 -0.89 8.17
C MET A 214 7.29 0.12 9.31
N GLN A 215 6.24 0.39 10.07
CA GLN A 215 6.22 1.36 11.18
C GLN A 215 5.69 0.66 12.45
N GLU A 216 4.82 1.30 13.24
CA GLU A 216 4.16 0.62 14.38
C GLU A 216 3.18 -0.48 13.93
N VAL A 217 2.82 -0.45 12.64
CA VAL A 217 2.07 -1.44 11.85
C VAL A 217 2.67 -1.48 10.45
N PHE A 218 2.20 -2.39 9.61
CA PHE A 218 2.39 -2.29 8.16
C PHE A 218 1.43 -1.23 7.61
N GLU A 219 1.95 -0.03 7.33
CA GLU A 219 1.18 1.04 6.69
C GLU A 219 1.04 0.75 5.19
N ASP A 220 -0.09 1.08 4.58
CA ASP A 220 -0.30 1.05 3.13
C ASP A 220 0.67 2.01 2.41
N GLY A 221 0.78 3.23 2.91
CA GLY A 221 1.67 4.26 2.38
C GLY A 221 2.06 5.29 3.46
N PRO A 222 3.36 5.63 3.59
CA PRO A 222 3.85 6.47 4.68
C PRO A 222 3.51 7.96 4.54
N LYS A 223 3.22 8.45 3.32
CA LYS A 223 2.61 9.76 3.09
C LYS A 223 1.14 9.72 3.45
N ARG A 224 0.42 8.77 2.84
CA ARG A 224 -1.01 8.51 2.91
C ARG A 224 -1.24 7.02 2.58
N ASP A 225 -2.13 6.30 3.26
CA ASP A 225 -3.00 6.73 4.35
C ASP A 225 -2.36 6.65 5.75
N ARG A 226 -1.12 6.14 5.85
CA ARG A 226 -0.44 5.82 7.11
C ARG A 226 -1.22 4.82 7.95
N ARG A 227 -1.90 3.87 7.30
CA ARG A 227 -2.92 3.05 7.94
C ARG A 227 -2.74 1.57 7.64
N LEU A 228 -3.16 0.74 8.58
CA LEU A 228 -3.15 -0.71 8.44
C LEU A 228 -4.39 -1.14 7.65
N TRP A 229 -4.21 -1.52 6.39
CA TRP A 229 -5.22 -2.12 5.52
C TRP A 229 -4.95 -3.62 5.36
N LEU A 230 -6.02 -4.42 5.35
CA LEU A 230 -5.88 -5.88 5.43
C LEU A 230 -5.40 -6.52 4.12
N GLY A 231 -5.79 -5.99 2.97
CA GLY A 231 -5.28 -6.42 1.67
C GLY A 231 -3.78 -6.16 1.52
N ASP A 232 -3.35 -4.97 1.93
CA ASP A 232 -1.96 -4.52 1.94
C ASP A 232 -1.11 -5.31 2.94
N LEU A 233 -1.63 -5.54 4.15
CA LEU A 233 -0.99 -6.35 5.18
C LEU A 233 -0.56 -7.71 4.63
N ARG A 234 -1.43 -8.40 3.89
CA ARG A 234 -1.12 -9.72 3.35
C ARG A 234 0.12 -9.66 2.45
N LEU A 235 0.14 -8.75 1.48
CA LEU A 235 1.26 -8.67 0.52
C LEU A 235 2.54 -8.20 1.20
N GLN A 236 2.45 -7.25 2.13
CA GLN A 236 3.59 -6.81 2.92
C GLN A 236 4.15 -7.93 3.81
N ALA A 237 3.29 -8.77 4.39
CA ALA A 237 3.71 -9.92 5.19
C ALA A 237 4.48 -10.95 4.34
N LEU A 238 3.98 -11.26 3.13
CA LEU A 238 4.67 -12.17 2.19
C LEU A 238 6.07 -11.65 1.83
N ALA A 239 6.19 -10.37 1.51
CA ALA A 239 7.48 -9.75 1.24
C ALA A 239 8.39 -9.72 2.49
N ASN A 240 7.82 -9.49 3.68
CA ASN A 240 8.54 -9.51 4.95
C ASN A 240 9.17 -10.88 5.23
N TYR A 241 8.46 -11.98 4.97
CA TYR A 241 9.00 -13.33 5.24
C TYR A 241 10.28 -13.63 4.46
N GLU A 242 10.42 -13.07 3.27
CA GLU A 242 11.59 -13.24 2.40
C GLU A 242 12.66 -12.14 2.59
N THR A 243 12.40 -11.13 3.44
CA THR A 243 13.28 -9.98 3.65
C THR A 243 13.59 -9.74 5.13
N PHE A 244 12.84 -8.86 5.79
CA PHE A 244 13.13 -8.39 7.15
C PHE A 244 12.82 -9.41 8.24
N GLY A 245 11.94 -10.38 7.97
CA GLY A 245 11.57 -11.44 8.92
C GLY A 245 10.97 -10.93 10.23
N ASN A 246 10.38 -9.73 10.26
CA ASN A 246 9.74 -9.16 11.45
C ASN A 246 8.34 -9.76 11.65
N ASN A 247 8.31 -11.04 12.01
CA ASN A 247 7.08 -11.82 12.13
C ASN A 247 6.24 -11.39 13.35
N GLU A 248 6.85 -10.77 14.36
CA GLU A 248 6.13 -10.17 15.49
C GLU A 248 5.27 -8.98 15.05
N LEU A 249 5.70 -8.19 14.06
CA LEU A 249 4.85 -7.14 13.48
C LEU A 249 3.64 -7.71 12.73
N VAL A 250 3.80 -8.84 12.03
CA VAL A 250 2.68 -9.51 11.35
C VAL A 250 1.69 -10.03 12.39
N LYS A 251 2.19 -10.72 13.42
CA LYS A 251 1.40 -11.19 14.57
C LYS A 251 0.62 -10.04 15.19
N ARG A 252 1.28 -8.92 15.52
CA ARG A 252 0.63 -7.71 16.03
C ARG A 252 -0.54 -7.29 15.16
N CYS A 253 -0.34 -7.15 13.86
CA CYS A 253 -1.39 -6.69 12.94
C CYS A 253 -2.58 -7.65 12.90
N LEU A 254 -2.35 -8.97 12.90
CA LEU A 254 -3.43 -9.96 12.99
C LEU A 254 -4.24 -9.83 14.30
N TYR A 255 -3.57 -9.68 15.44
CA TYR A 255 -4.25 -9.45 16.72
C TYR A 255 -4.99 -8.10 16.79
N LEU A 256 -4.49 -7.05 16.13
CA LEU A 256 -5.20 -5.77 16.04
C LEU A 256 -6.54 -5.93 15.34
N PHE A 257 -6.59 -6.60 14.18
CA PHE A 257 -7.85 -6.87 13.48
C PHE A 257 -8.79 -7.75 14.31
N ALA A 258 -8.27 -8.84 14.90
CA ALA A 258 -9.05 -9.74 15.73
C ALA A 258 -9.52 -9.12 17.05
N GLY A 259 -8.86 -8.05 17.51
CA GLY A 259 -9.18 -7.35 18.75
C GLY A 259 -10.43 -6.47 18.68
N VAL A 260 -10.88 -6.10 17.48
CA VAL A 260 -12.00 -5.17 17.27
C VAL A 260 -12.94 -5.55 16.12
N PRO A 261 -13.42 -6.81 16.02
CA PRO A 261 -14.45 -7.15 15.05
C PRO A 261 -15.78 -6.47 15.39
N ASP A 262 -16.71 -6.44 14.43
CA ASP A 262 -18.10 -6.07 14.70
C ASP A 262 -18.82 -7.11 15.60
N ASP A 263 -20.09 -6.86 15.93
CA ASP A 263 -20.89 -7.74 16.79
C ASP A 263 -21.32 -9.04 16.11
N ARG A 264 -21.12 -9.18 14.80
CA ARG A 264 -21.24 -10.43 14.05
C ARG A 264 -19.90 -11.17 13.93
N GLY A 265 -18.80 -10.58 14.37
CA GLY A 265 -17.45 -11.12 14.27
C GLY A 265 -16.73 -10.80 12.97
N GLN A 266 -17.24 -9.89 12.13
CA GLN A 266 -16.58 -9.45 10.90
C GLN A 266 -15.41 -8.52 11.21
N VAL A 267 -14.26 -8.73 10.58
CA VAL A 267 -13.13 -7.80 10.66
C VAL A 267 -13.31 -6.65 9.67
N ALA A 268 -12.96 -5.43 10.10
CA ALA A 268 -12.98 -4.26 9.23
C ALA A 268 -11.88 -4.33 8.15
N ALA A 269 -12.01 -3.54 7.08
CA ALA A 269 -11.02 -3.47 6.02
C ALA A 269 -9.71 -2.80 6.47
N ASN A 270 -9.80 -1.86 7.42
CA ASN A 270 -8.65 -1.13 7.97
C ASN A 270 -8.86 -0.69 9.42
N LEU A 271 -7.76 -0.32 10.09
CA LEU A 271 -7.75 0.08 11.50
C LEU A 271 -6.98 1.38 11.71
N PHE A 272 -7.49 2.23 12.61
CA PHE A 272 -6.75 3.33 13.21
C PHE A 272 -6.13 2.86 14.53
N ILE A 273 -4.87 3.19 14.76
CA ILE A 273 -4.13 2.82 15.99
C ILE A 273 -3.88 3.99 16.94
N THR A 274 -4.15 5.23 16.51
CA THR A 274 -3.91 6.47 17.26
C THR A 274 -5.15 7.37 17.24
N PRO A 275 -5.55 7.99 18.37
CA PRO A 275 -4.98 7.87 19.71
C PRO A 275 -5.31 6.56 20.42
N SER A 276 -6.16 5.72 19.82
CA SER A 276 -6.52 4.40 20.31
C SER A 276 -6.90 3.48 19.15
N LEU A 277 -6.97 2.18 19.41
CA LEU A 277 -7.39 1.18 18.42
C LEU A 277 -8.89 1.30 18.11
N ILE A 278 -9.20 1.67 16.87
CA ILE A 278 -10.55 1.87 16.34
C ILE A 278 -10.62 1.18 14.96
N PRO A 279 -11.52 0.21 14.74
CA PRO A 279 -11.80 -0.28 13.41
C PRO A 279 -12.55 0.78 12.62
N ASP A 280 -12.26 0.87 11.33
CA ASP A 280 -13.05 1.69 10.43
C ASP A 280 -14.46 1.12 10.24
N ASP A 281 -15.40 1.92 9.75
CA ASP A 281 -16.75 1.45 9.38
C ASP A 281 -16.82 0.85 7.96
N THR A 282 -15.67 0.70 7.31
CA THR A 282 -15.51 0.06 6.01
C THR A 282 -15.32 -1.46 6.15
N TYR A 283 -16.24 -2.24 5.58
CA TYR A 283 -16.18 -3.71 5.54
C TYR A 283 -16.19 -4.22 4.09
N LEU A 284 -15.11 -4.87 3.68
CA LEU A 284 -14.94 -5.40 2.32
C LEU A 284 -14.83 -6.92 2.37
N PHE A 285 -15.60 -7.59 1.51
CA PHE A 285 -15.75 -9.05 1.49
C PHE A 285 -14.43 -9.79 1.28
N ASP A 286 -13.65 -9.35 0.30
CA ASP A 286 -12.33 -9.90 0.02
C ASP A 286 -11.36 -9.60 1.15
N TYR A 287 -11.32 -8.38 1.69
CA TYR A 287 -10.39 -8.04 2.77
C TYR A 287 -10.68 -8.88 4.01
N SER A 288 -11.94 -9.06 4.41
CA SER A 288 -12.25 -9.91 5.56
C SER A 288 -11.80 -11.36 5.34
N LEU A 289 -11.99 -11.92 4.13
CA LEU A 289 -11.46 -13.25 3.78
C LEU A 289 -9.92 -13.29 3.79
N LEU A 290 -9.25 -12.22 3.40
CA LEU A 290 -7.80 -12.10 3.44
C LEU A 290 -7.24 -12.12 4.87
N PHE A 291 -8.03 -11.92 5.93
CA PHE A 291 -7.60 -12.22 7.30
C PHE A 291 -7.24 -13.69 7.46
N THR A 292 -8.12 -14.58 6.99
CA THR A 292 -7.93 -16.04 7.07
C THR A 292 -6.74 -16.49 6.23
N VAL A 293 -6.57 -15.89 5.06
CA VAL A 293 -5.40 -16.13 4.20
C VAL A 293 -4.12 -15.64 4.88
N SER A 294 -4.12 -14.44 5.45
CA SER A 294 -2.94 -13.88 6.14
C SER A 294 -2.56 -14.70 7.36
N LEU A 295 -3.52 -15.25 8.11
CA LEU A 295 -3.27 -16.18 9.21
C LEU A 295 -2.66 -17.50 8.71
N TYR A 296 -3.12 -18.01 7.57
CA TYR A 296 -2.53 -19.18 6.92
C TYR A 296 -1.07 -18.91 6.52
N ASP A 297 -0.81 -17.81 5.81
CA ASP A 297 0.54 -17.44 5.37
C ASP A 297 1.48 -17.24 6.57
N TYR A 298 0.99 -16.59 7.64
CA TYR A 298 1.72 -16.44 8.90
C TYR A 298 2.05 -17.77 9.57
N PHE A 299 1.08 -18.69 9.65
CA PHE A 299 1.32 -20.00 10.24
C PHE A 299 2.31 -20.82 9.41
N GLU A 300 2.23 -20.77 8.08
CA GLU A 300 3.17 -21.48 7.20
C GLU A 300 4.61 -20.96 7.37
N ALA A 301 4.77 -19.64 7.52
CA ALA A 301 6.07 -18.98 7.69
C ALA A 301 6.69 -19.20 9.08
N THR A 302 5.87 -19.20 10.15
CA THR A 302 6.36 -19.18 11.54
C THR A 302 6.18 -20.47 12.31
N ARG A 303 5.20 -21.30 11.92
CA ARG A 303 4.73 -22.46 12.67
C ARG A 303 4.28 -22.13 14.10
N ASP A 304 3.85 -20.89 14.34
CA ASP A 304 3.33 -20.44 15.64
C ASP A 304 1.90 -20.98 15.88
N SER A 305 1.82 -22.19 16.42
CA SER A 305 0.55 -22.86 16.72
C SER A 305 -0.27 -22.14 17.79
N SER A 306 0.35 -21.36 18.68
CA SER A 306 -0.38 -20.64 19.74
C SER A 306 -1.21 -19.52 19.13
N THR A 307 -0.59 -18.69 18.29
CA THR A 307 -1.30 -17.63 17.56
C THR A 307 -2.34 -18.21 16.60
N LEU A 308 -2.05 -19.32 15.92
CA LEU A 308 -3.06 -19.99 15.09
C LEU A 308 -4.28 -20.41 15.93
N GLN A 309 -4.06 -21.08 17.07
CA GLN A 309 -5.15 -21.56 17.92
C GLN A 309 -6.00 -20.40 18.46
N GLU A 310 -5.38 -19.29 18.86
CA GLU A 310 -6.10 -18.12 19.37
C GLU A 310 -6.89 -17.38 18.29
N LEU A 311 -6.33 -17.24 17.08
CA LEU A 311 -6.93 -16.46 16.00
C LEU A 311 -7.81 -17.26 15.05
N TRP A 312 -7.78 -18.60 15.13
CA TRP A 312 -8.61 -19.48 14.31
C TRP A 312 -10.12 -19.15 14.37
N PRO A 313 -10.74 -18.91 15.55
CA PRO A 313 -12.16 -18.56 15.61
C PRO A 313 -12.50 -17.31 14.79
N THR A 314 -11.64 -16.28 14.83
CA THR A 314 -11.81 -15.06 14.03
C THR A 314 -11.70 -15.37 12.54
N ALA A 315 -10.69 -16.13 12.11
CA ALA A 315 -10.49 -16.51 10.72
C ALA A 315 -11.64 -17.36 10.17
N TYR A 316 -12.05 -18.38 10.91
CA TYR A 316 -13.18 -19.23 10.54
C TYR A 316 -14.48 -18.41 10.44
N ARG A 317 -14.69 -17.43 11.32
CA ARG A 317 -15.87 -16.56 11.26
C ARG A 317 -15.97 -15.74 9.97
N GLN A 318 -14.85 -15.32 9.38
CA GLN A 318 -14.86 -14.59 8.11
C GLN A 318 -15.35 -15.48 6.96
N VAL A 319 -15.03 -16.77 7.00
CA VAL A 319 -15.52 -17.77 6.04
C VAL A 319 -17.02 -17.99 6.22
N GLU A 320 -17.50 -18.13 7.45
CA GLU A 320 -18.93 -18.28 7.73
C GLU A 320 -19.74 -17.08 7.20
N LEU A 321 -19.30 -15.86 7.51
CA LEU A 321 -19.96 -14.63 7.06
C LEU A 321 -19.97 -14.49 5.54
N ALA A 322 -18.88 -14.89 4.87
CA ALA A 322 -18.81 -14.88 3.42
C ALA A 322 -19.79 -15.90 2.80
N LEU A 323 -19.90 -17.10 3.37
CA LEU A 323 -20.85 -18.13 2.96
C LEU A 323 -22.31 -17.71 3.21
N GLU A 324 -22.59 -17.06 4.35
CA GLU A 324 -23.90 -16.48 4.67
C GLU A 324 -24.37 -15.44 3.64
N ARG A 325 -23.43 -14.77 2.96
CA ARG A 325 -23.72 -13.75 1.95
C ARG A 325 -24.12 -14.34 0.59
N LEU A 326 -23.81 -15.60 0.31
CA LEU A 326 -24.07 -16.22 -0.99
C LEU A 326 -25.58 -16.33 -1.27
N ASN A 327 -25.95 -16.17 -2.54
CA ASN A 327 -27.32 -16.36 -3.01
C ASN A 327 -27.68 -17.85 -3.16
N GLU A 328 -28.90 -18.14 -3.61
CA GLU A 328 -29.39 -19.52 -3.83
C GLU A 328 -28.57 -20.32 -4.86
N GLN A 329 -27.76 -19.64 -5.69
CA GLN A 329 -26.86 -20.25 -6.67
C GLN A 329 -25.43 -20.40 -6.15
N HIS A 330 -25.21 -20.17 -4.85
CA HIS A 330 -23.89 -20.20 -4.21
C HIS A 330 -22.88 -19.18 -4.78
N LEU A 331 -23.38 -18.02 -5.24
CA LEU A 331 -22.57 -16.90 -5.73
C LEU A 331 -22.74 -15.67 -4.83
N PRO A 332 -21.73 -14.78 -4.73
CA PRO A 332 -21.91 -13.48 -4.11
C PRO A 332 -22.98 -12.68 -4.84
N PRO A 333 -23.82 -11.93 -4.12
CA PRO A 333 -24.89 -11.15 -4.73
C PRO A 333 -24.28 -10.02 -5.56
N HIS A 334 -24.93 -9.70 -6.67
CA HIS A 334 -24.59 -8.52 -7.46
C HIS A 334 -25.17 -7.28 -6.78
N THR A 335 -24.33 -6.27 -6.55
CA THR A 335 -24.70 -4.97 -5.98
C THR A 335 -23.74 -3.90 -6.50
N ASP A 336 -24.27 -2.68 -6.67
CA ASP A 336 -23.51 -1.49 -7.06
C ASP A 336 -22.76 -0.85 -5.87
N GLU A 337 -22.99 -1.35 -4.65
CA GLU A 337 -22.26 -0.92 -3.46
C GLU A 337 -20.79 -1.30 -3.52
N TRP A 338 -19.92 -0.58 -2.81
CA TRP A 338 -18.51 -0.95 -2.70
C TRP A 338 -18.32 -2.05 -1.65
N TRP A 339 -18.77 -3.27 -1.97
CA TRP A 339 -18.78 -4.41 -1.05
C TRP A 339 -17.52 -5.28 -1.08
N SER A 340 -16.68 -5.09 -2.11
CA SER A 340 -15.43 -5.79 -2.32
C SER A 340 -14.47 -4.88 -3.09
N PHE A 341 -13.17 -4.98 -2.79
CA PHE A 341 -12.13 -4.16 -3.41
C PHE A 341 -11.69 -4.72 -4.77
N ILE A 342 -10.98 -5.85 -4.78
CA ILE A 342 -10.32 -6.48 -5.94
C ILE A 342 -9.26 -5.60 -6.61
N ASP A 343 -9.66 -4.50 -7.26
CA ASP A 343 -8.77 -3.56 -7.94
C ASP A 343 -9.37 -2.15 -7.98
N TRP A 344 -8.55 -1.13 -8.23
CA TRP A 344 -8.99 0.24 -8.49
C TRP A 344 -9.48 0.42 -9.94
N HIS A 345 -10.46 -0.37 -10.35
CA HIS A 345 -11.06 -0.29 -11.69
C HIS A 345 -12.58 -0.09 -11.60
N GLU A 346 -13.07 1.09 -12.00
CA GLU A 346 -14.48 1.48 -11.79
C GLU A 346 -15.48 0.57 -12.51
N GLN A 347 -15.14 0.07 -13.69
CA GLN A 347 -16.03 -0.77 -14.50
C GLN A 347 -15.93 -2.26 -14.16
N LEU A 348 -15.09 -2.66 -13.20
CA LEU A 348 -14.88 -4.07 -12.89
C LEU A 348 -16.09 -4.63 -12.12
N ASP A 349 -16.77 -5.61 -12.71
CA ASP A 349 -17.70 -6.47 -11.98
C ASP A 349 -16.92 -7.42 -11.08
N LYS A 350 -17.29 -7.46 -9.80
CA LYS A 350 -16.52 -8.11 -8.74
C LYS A 350 -17.04 -9.48 -8.34
N GLN A 351 -18.12 -9.99 -8.96
CA GLN A 351 -18.71 -11.27 -8.54
C GLN A 351 -17.76 -12.46 -8.74
N ALA A 352 -17.21 -12.63 -9.94
CA ALA A 352 -16.30 -13.72 -10.26
C ALA A 352 -14.99 -13.67 -9.45
N PRO A 353 -14.23 -12.56 -9.38
CA PRO A 353 -13.01 -12.53 -8.56
C PRO A 353 -13.31 -12.75 -7.07
N SER A 354 -14.39 -12.20 -6.51
CA SER A 354 -14.77 -12.46 -5.12
C SER A 354 -15.16 -13.91 -4.86
N GLN A 355 -15.87 -14.56 -5.79
CA GLN A 355 -16.16 -16.00 -5.71
C GLN A 355 -14.87 -16.83 -5.69
N ALA A 356 -13.92 -16.48 -6.54
CA ALA A 356 -12.62 -17.13 -6.57
C ALA A 356 -11.81 -16.91 -5.27
N ILE A 357 -11.81 -15.69 -4.70
CA ILE A 357 -11.19 -15.40 -3.40
C ILE A 357 -11.82 -16.22 -2.26
N LEU A 358 -13.13 -16.47 -2.31
CA LEU A 358 -13.79 -17.36 -1.35
C LEU A 358 -13.29 -18.81 -1.49
N ILE A 359 -13.20 -19.35 -2.71
CA ILE A 359 -12.64 -20.69 -2.98
C ILE A 359 -11.19 -20.77 -2.49
N TYR A 360 -10.38 -19.76 -2.84
CA TYR A 360 -9.00 -19.62 -2.43
C TYR A 360 -8.86 -19.63 -0.90
N THR A 361 -9.72 -18.91 -0.21
CA THR A 361 -9.76 -18.84 1.26
C THR A 361 -10.24 -20.14 1.89
N LEU A 362 -11.28 -20.79 1.34
CA LEU A 362 -11.79 -22.08 1.82
C LEU A 362 -10.71 -23.16 1.80
N LYS A 363 -9.95 -23.25 0.70
CA LYS A 363 -8.81 -24.18 0.60
C LYS A 363 -7.80 -23.98 1.73
N ARG A 364 -7.51 -22.73 2.11
CA ARG A 364 -6.58 -22.38 3.21
C ARG A 364 -7.18 -22.60 4.59
N ALA A 365 -8.46 -22.27 4.76
CA ALA A 365 -9.20 -22.54 5.99
C ALA A 365 -9.25 -24.04 6.31
N ILE A 366 -9.39 -24.91 5.29
CA ILE A 366 -9.30 -26.37 5.45
C ILE A 366 -7.93 -26.76 6.00
N ARG A 367 -6.84 -26.23 5.44
CA ARG A 367 -5.47 -26.50 5.91
C ARG A 367 -5.24 -26.04 7.35
N LEU A 368 -5.80 -24.90 7.74
CA LEU A 368 -5.77 -24.44 9.13
C LEU A 368 -6.60 -25.35 10.05
N ALA A 369 -7.82 -25.71 9.65
CA ALA A 369 -8.70 -26.59 10.40
C ALA A 369 -8.08 -27.98 10.66
N GLU A 370 -7.32 -28.53 9.71
CA GLU A 370 -6.57 -29.78 9.90
C GLU A 370 -5.62 -29.71 11.12
N GLN A 371 -5.11 -28.51 11.45
CA GLN A 371 -4.17 -28.31 12.55
C GLN A 371 -4.87 -28.05 13.89
N VAL A 372 -5.97 -27.30 13.90
CA VAL A 372 -6.56 -26.77 15.14
C VAL A 372 -8.03 -27.08 15.38
N ASP A 373 -8.80 -27.46 14.35
CA ASP A 373 -10.23 -27.73 14.48
C ASP A 373 -10.75 -28.74 13.43
N PRO A 374 -10.34 -30.04 13.51
CA PRO A 374 -10.72 -31.05 12.53
C PRO A 374 -12.23 -31.28 12.41
N ASP A 375 -13.01 -30.90 13.43
CA ASP A 375 -14.47 -31.03 13.45
C ASP A 375 -15.15 -30.16 12.38
N LYS A 376 -14.47 -29.10 11.89
CA LYS A 376 -14.98 -28.22 10.82
C LYS A 376 -14.72 -28.77 9.42
N LEU A 377 -13.84 -29.75 9.26
CA LEU A 377 -13.43 -30.26 7.94
C LEU A 377 -14.61 -30.76 7.10
N PRO A 378 -15.60 -31.53 7.62
CA PRO A 378 -16.72 -31.97 6.79
C PRO A 378 -17.53 -30.81 6.22
N PHE A 379 -17.78 -29.77 7.03
CA PHE A 379 -18.51 -28.59 6.60
C PHE A 379 -17.72 -27.79 5.56
N LEU A 380 -16.44 -27.50 5.84
CA LEU A 380 -15.59 -26.72 4.93
C LEU A 380 -15.38 -27.41 3.58
N ASN A 381 -15.16 -28.74 3.57
CA ASN A 381 -15.01 -29.50 2.33
C ASN A 381 -16.30 -29.52 1.52
N GLN A 382 -17.46 -29.73 2.15
CA GLN A 382 -18.74 -29.66 1.44
C GLN A 382 -18.96 -28.26 0.84
N ARG A 383 -18.68 -27.20 1.60
CA ARG A 383 -18.86 -25.84 1.11
C ARG A 383 -17.91 -25.52 -0.05
N LEU A 384 -16.66 -25.97 0.01
CA LEU A 384 -15.71 -25.85 -1.10
C LEU A 384 -16.24 -26.54 -2.38
N GLU A 385 -16.79 -27.75 -2.25
CA GLU A 385 -17.41 -28.47 -3.37
C GLU A 385 -18.61 -27.71 -3.94
N ASP A 386 -19.51 -27.23 -3.07
CA ASP A 386 -20.71 -26.47 -3.45
C ASP A 386 -20.33 -25.22 -4.27
N VAL A 387 -19.41 -24.39 -3.74
CA VAL A 387 -19.03 -23.13 -4.39
C VAL A 387 -18.21 -23.35 -5.67
N THR A 388 -17.38 -24.40 -5.73
CA THR A 388 -16.59 -24.73 -6.93
C THR A 388 -17.49 -25.22 -8.04
N THR A 389 -18.44 -26.10 -7.71
CA THR A 389 -19.44 -26.62 -8.66
C THR A 389 -20.31 -25.50 -9.22
N ALA A 390 -20.79 -24.60 -8.35
CA ALA A 390 -21.56 -23.43 -8.77
C ALA A 390 -20.75 -22.49 -9.67
N THR A 391 -19.48 -22.27 -9.36
CA THR A 391 -18.57 -21.44 -10.16
C THR A 391 -18.44 -21.98 -11.58
N LEU A 392 -18.17 -23.27 -11.73
CA LEU A 392 -18.09 -23.92 -13.05
C LEU A 392 -19.43 -23.89 -13.79
N ALA A 393 -20.56 -24.10 -13.09
CA ALA A 393 -21.88 -24.13 -13.72
C ALA A 393 -22.38 -22.75 -14.18
N GLN A 394 -22.06 -21.69 -13.43
CA GLN A 394 -22.65 -20.35 -13.64
C GLN A 394 -21.70 -19.36 -14.30
N LEU A 395 -20.40 -19.46 -14.00
CA LEU A 395 -19.42 -18.43 -14.39
C LEU A 395 -18.50 -18.90 -15.52
N TRP A 396 -18.29 -20.19 -15.73
CA TRP A 396 -17.49 -20.66 -16.86
C TRP A 396 -18.26 -20.55 -18.18
N ASP A 397 -17.65 -19.91 -19.19
CA ASP A 397 -18.18 -19.85 -20.56
C ASP A 397 -17.31 -20.68 -21.50
N GLU A 398 -17.74 -21.91 -21.81
CA GLU A 398 -17.00 -22.84 -22.67
C GLU A 398 -16.71 -22.28 -24.07
N LYS A 399 -17.59 -21.41 -24.60
CA LYS A 399 -17.42 -20.87 -25.97
C LYS A 399 -16.32 -19.82 -26.02
N GLN A 400 -16.24 -19.00 -24.97
CA GLN A 400 -15.23 -17.95 -24.86
C GLN A 400 -13.93 -18.49 -24.26
N GLY A 401 -14.00 -19.56 -23.46
CA GLY A 401 -12.87 -20.12 -22.74
C GLY A 401 -12.44 -19.23 -21.56
N PHE A 402 -13.38 -18.52 -20.96
CA PHE A 402 -13.17 -17.58 -19.86
C PHE A 402 -14.27 -17.68 -18.80
N PHE A 403 -13.95 -17.23 -17.60
CA PHE A 403 -14.94 -16.95 -16.57
C PHE A 403 -15.57 -15.58 -16.78
N VAL A 404 -16.89 -15.53 -16.73
CA VAL A 404 -17.69 -14.30 -16.82
C VAL A 404 -18.13 -13.84 -15.44
N SER A 405 -18.39 -12.54 -15.31
CA SER A 405 -18.80 -11.91 -14.05
C SER A 405 -20.07 -11.07 -14.22
N GLY A 406 -20.98 -11.19 -13.27
CA GLY A 406 -22.16 -10.35 -13.17
C GLY A 406 -23.22 -10.57 -14.27
N PRO A 407 -24.31 -9.79 -14.25
CA PRO A 407 -25.43 -9.95 -15.17
C PRO A 407 -25.04 -9.69 -16.64
N ASN A 408 -24.03 -8.84 -16.86
CA ASN A 408 -23.52 -8.51 -18.19
C ASN A 408 -22.52 -9.53 -18.73
N ARG A 409 -22.20 -10.59 -17.96
CA ARG A 409 -21.22 -11.63 -18.30
C ARG A 409 -19.86 -11.03 -18.71
N GLN A 410 -19.40 -10.03 -17.95
CA GLN A 410 -18.15 -9.33 -18.21
C GLN A 410 -16.95 -10.26 -18.06
N ILE A 411 -15.97 -10.16 -18.96
CA ILE A 411 -14.68 -10.85 -18.86
C ILE A 411 -13.64 -9.81 -18.43
N SER A 412 -12.93 -10.09 -17.34
CA SER A 412 -11.89 -9.22 -16.80
C SER A 412 -10.63 -10.00 -16.46
N TRP A 413 -9.48 -9.30 -16.45
CA TRP A 413 -8.21 -9.86 -16.02
C TRP A 413 -8.28 -10.35 -14.57
N ALA A 414 -8.82 -9.53 -13.67
CA ALA A 414 -8.97 -9.89 -12.26
C ALA A 414 -9.78 -11.18 -12.05
N GLY A 415 -10.87 -11.36 -12.80
CA GLY A 415 -11.66 -12.59 -12.75
C GLY A 415 -10.85 -13.82 -13.12
N GLN A 416 -10.06 -13.76 -14.21
CA GLN A 416 -9.29 -14.92 -14.66
C GLN A 416 -8.12 -15.23 -13.73
N ILE A 417 -7.41 -14.19 -13.27
CA ILE A 417 -6.26 -14.31 -12.36
C ILE A 417 -6.70 -14.97 -11.06
N TRP A 418 -7.77 -14.48 -10.43
CA TRP A 418 -8.24 -15.06 -9.17
C TRP A 418 -8.79 -16.48 -9.35
N MET A 419 -9.46 -16.78 -10.46
CA MET A 419 -9.90 -18.15 -10.76
C MET A 419 -8.70 -19.10 -10.92
N ALA A 420 -7.61 -18.61 -11.50
CA ALA A 420 -6.39 -19.36 -11.64
C ALA A 420 -5.70 -19.61 -10.29
N LEU A 421 -5.57 -18.58 -9.45
CA LEU A 421 -5.04 -18.68 -8.09
C LEU A 421 -5.88 -19.59 -7.19
N ALA A 422 -7.20 -19.56 -7.37
CA ALA A 422 -8.13 -20.43 -6.68
C ALA A 422 -8.09 -21.88 -7.20
N GLU A 423 -7.35 -22.16 -8.29
CA GLU A 423 -7.26 -23.46 -8.96
C GLU A 423 -8.65 -24.11 -9.12
N VAL A 424 -9.56 -23.36 -9.75
CA VAL A 424 -10.94 -23.82 -10.04
C VAL A 424 -10.94 -24.85 -11.17
N LEU A 425 -10.09 -24.63 -12.18
CA LEU A 425 -9.84 -25.58 -13.27
C LEU A 425 -8.67 -26.50 -12.91
N ASP A 426 -8.55 -27.62 -13.62
CA ASP A 426 -7.35 -28.46 -13.54
C ASP A 426 -6.10 -27.73 -14.05
N ALA A 427 -4.91 -28.27 -13.76
CA ALA A 427 -3.65 -27.59 -14.07
C ALA A 427 -3.45 -27.27 -15.56
N GLU A 428 -3.89 -28.14 -16.48
CA GLU A 428 -3.74 -27.93 -17.92
C GLU A 428 -4.70 -26.84 -18.41
N GLN A 429 -5.96 -26.92 -18.00
CA GLN A 429 -6.98 -25.91 -18.30
C GLN A 429 -6.64 -24.56 -17.68
N ASN A 430 -6.07 -24.54 -16.49
CA ASN A 430 -5.68 -23.33 -15.79
C ASN A 430 -4.51 -22.62 -16.48
N ALA A 431 -3.50 -23.39 -16.93
CA ALA A 431 -2.44 -22.86 -17.77
C ALA A 431 -2.97 -22.33 -19.11
N ALA A 432 -3.90 -23.06 -19.74
CA ALA A 432 -4.55 -22.60 -20.97
C ALA A 432 -5.36 -21.31 -20.77
N LEU A 433 -6.04 -21.15 -19.64
CA LEU A 433 -6.74 -19.92 -19.26
C LEU A 433 -5.79 -18.73 -19.18
N MET A 434 -4.66 -18.88 -18.49
CA MET A 434 -3.66 -17.80 -18.36
C MET A 434 -3.00 -17.45 -19.68
N GLN A 435 -2.65 -18.45 -20.50
CA GLN A 435 -2.11 -18.20 -21.84
C GLN A 435 -3.14 -17.49 -22.74
N ARG A 436 -4.42 -17.88 -22.64
CA ARG A 436 -5.50 -17.19 -23.35
C ARG A 436 -5.62 -15.74 -22.89
N LEU A 437 -5.61 -15.48 -21.58
CA LEU A 437 -5.68 -14.13 -21.00
C LEU A 437 -4.60 -13.22 -21.58
N LEU A 438 -3.35 -13.69 -21.62
CA LEU A 438 -2.21 -12.94 -22.17
C LEU A 438 -2.34 -12.67 -23.69
N SER A 439 -3.00 -13.59 -24.41
CA SER A 439 -3.16 -13.50 -25.86
C SER A 439 -4.34 -12.65 -26.31
N GLU A 440 -5.48 -12.76 -25.62
CA GLU A 440 -6.74 -12.11 -26.00
C GLU A 440 -6.93 -10.74 -25.32
N GLN A 441 -6.32 -10.54 -24.14
CA GLN A 441 -6.29 -9.27 -23.41
C GLN A 441 -7.65 -8.57 -23.31
N PRO A 442 -8.58 -9.10 -22.49
CA PRO A 442 -9.89 -8.47 -22.29
C PRO A 442 -9.78 -7.00 -21.88
N ASP A 443 -10.77 -6.19 -22.28
CA ASP A 443 -10.76 -4.73 -22.12
C ASP A 443 -10.66 -4.28 -20.65
N ILE A 444 -11.20 -5.06 -19.72
CA ILE A 444 -11.15 -4.76 -18.28
C ILE A 444 -9.81 -5.23 -17.71
N GLY A 445 -8.81 -4.37 -17.89
CA GLY A 445 -7.42 -4.56 -17.46
C GLY A 445 -7.18 -4.38 -15.96
N LEU A 446 -5.89 -4.29 -15.60
CA LEU A 446 -5.42 -4.07 -14.24
C LEU A 446 -4.97 -2.62 -14.07
N THR A 447 -5.16 -2.03 -12.88
CA THR A 447 -4.77 -0.63 -12.62
C THR A 447 -3.71 -0.47 -11.53
N THR A 448 -3.53 -1.50 -10.70
CA THR A 448 -2.67 -1.42 -9.51
C THR A 448 -1.53 -2.44 -9.55
N PRO A 449 -0.35 -2.12 -8.99
CA PRO A 449 0.67 -3.11 -8.68
C PRO A 449 0.15 -4.22 -7.76
N TYR A 450 -0.85 -3.93 -6.93
CA TYR A 450 -1.58 -4.92 -6.11
C TYR A 450 -2.16 -6.05 -6.96
N MET A 451 -2.91 -5.76 -8.03
CA MET A 451 -3.42 -6.82 -8.91
C MET A 451 -2.36 -7.40 -9.85
N HIS A 452 -1.35 -6.62 -10.23
CA HIS A 452 -0.22 -7.16 -11.00
C HIS A 452 0.61 -8.17 -10.19
N HIS A 453 0.67 -8.06 -8.85
CA HIS A 453 1.25 -9.12 -8.01
C HIS A 453 0.54 -10.45 -8.24
N TYR A 454 -0.79 -10.46 -8.18
CA TYR A 454 -1.58 -11.67 -8.38
C TYR A 454 -1.46 -12.22 -9.81
N LEU A 455 -1.27 -11.36 -10.82
CA LEU A 455 -0.92 -11.82 -12.17
C LEU A 455 0.41 -12.58 -12.18
N VAL A 456 1.45 -12.05 -11.52
CA VAL A 456 2.76 -12.73 -11.43
C VAL A 456 2.61 -14.06 -10.71
N GLU A 457 1.89 -14.10 -9.60
CA GLU A 457 1.62 -15.33 -8.85
C GLU A 457 0.87 -16.36 -9.72
N ALA A 458 -0.19 -15.95 -10.44
CA ALA A 458 -0.95 -16.80 -11.33
C ALA A 458 -0.09 -17.39 -12.47
N LEU A 459 0.81 -16.59 -13.05
CA LEU A 459 1.76 -17.07 -14.05
C LEU A 459 2.73 -18.11 -13.46
N LEU A 460 3.21 -17.91 -12.24
CA LEU A 460 4.11 -18.85 -11.58
C LEU A 460 3.43 -20.20 -11.28
N ILE A 461 2.22 -20.19 -10.69
CA ILE A 461 1.52 -21.44 -10.35
C ILE A 461 1.04 -22.21 -11.59
N THR A 462 0.84 -21.52 -12.72
CA THR A 462 0.50 -22.15 -14.01
C THR A 462 1.73 -22.53 -14.84
N GLY A 463 2.94 -22.35 -14.29
CA GLY A 463 4.19 -22.81 -14.89
C GLY A 463 4.85 -21.84 -15.88
N ASP A 464 4.30 -20.64 -16.09
CA ASP A 464 4.87 -19.61 -16.97
C ASP A 464 5.86 -18.70 -16.23
N ARG A 465 6.97 -19.28 -15.78
CA ARG A 465 8.03 -18.55 -15.07
C ARG A 465 8.67 -17.46 -15.93
N ASP A 466 8.86 -17.72 -17.22
CA ASP A 466 9.49 -16.77 -18.13
C ASP A 466 8.57 -15.57 -18.39
N GLY A 467 7.26 -15.81 -18.55
CA GLY A 467 6.23 -14.78 -18.62
C GLY A 467 6.18 -13.94 -17.35
N ALA A 468 6.21 -14.57 -16.17
CA ALA A 468 6.25 -13.88 -14.89
C ALA A 468 7.46 -12.92 -14.77
N VAL A 469 8.68 -13.41 -15.09
CA VAL A 469 9.90 -12.59 -15.05
C VAL A 469 9.87 -11.48 -16.10
N LYS A 470 9.33 -11.74 -17.29
CA LYS A 470 9.15 -10.74 -18.33
C LYS A 470 8.20 -9.63 -17.87
N HIS A 471 7.09 -9.99 -17.22
CA HIS A 471 6.13 -9.03 -16.68
C HIS A 471 6.76 -8.17 -15.57
N LEU A 472 7.50 -8.78 -14.63
CA LEU A 472 8.25 -8.06 -13.60
C LEU A 472 9.17 -6.97 -14.19
N LYS A 473 9.98 -7.34 -15.19
CA LYS A 473 10.90 -6.41 -15.87
C LYS A 473 10.19 -5.32 -16.66
N SER A 474 9.02 -5.62 -17.21
CA SER A 474 8.24 -4.67 -18.00
C SER A 474 7.58 -3.63 -17.10
N TYR A 475 6.81 -4.10 -16.10
CA TYR A 475 5.95 -3.28 -15.27
C TYR A 475 6.72 -2.55 -14.17
N TRP A 476 7.33 -3.28 -13.22
CA TRP A 476 8.14 -2.66 -12.15
C TRP A 476 9.42 -2.04 -12.69
N GLY A 477 10.05 -2.67 -13.67
CA GLY A 477 11.17 -2.04 -14.38
C GLY A 477 10.76 -0.78 -15.17
N GLY A 478 9.47 -0.64 -15.50
CA GLY A 478 8.89 0.59 -16.05
C GLY A 478 8.94 1.73 -15.04
N MET A 479 8.44 1.50 -13.82
CA MET A 479 8.50 2.49 -12.74
C MET A 479 9.94 2.94 -12.45
N LEU A 480 10.91 2.02 -12.46
CA LEU A 480 12.32 2.37 -12.29
C LEU A 480 12.85 3.29 -13.40
N ARG A 481 12.49 3.01 -14.66
CA ARG A 481 12.85 3.89 -15.79
C ARG A 481 12.18 5.26 -15.69
N ASP A 482 11.01 5.32 -15.06
CA ASP A 482 10.28 6.54 -14.78
C ASP A 482 10.70 7.23 -13.45
N GLY A 483 11.74 6.70 -12.78
CA GLY A 483 12.42 7.36 -11.66
C GLY A 483 11.96 6.97 -10.25
N ALA A 484 11.28 5.83 -10.09
CA ALA A 484 10.83 5.34 -8.79
C ALA A 484 11.99 4.91 -7.86
N ASP A 485 12.04 5.48 -6.65
CA ASP A 485 12.89 5.00 -5.54
C ASP A 485 12.15 4.04 -4.60
N THR A 486 10.81 4.08 -4.66
CA THR A 486 9.85 3.19 -4.03
C THR A 486 8.72 2.94 -5.03
N PHE A 487 8.08 1.77 -4.99
CA PHE A 487 7.00 1.47 -5.91
C PHE A 487 5.71 2.20 -5.56
N TRP A 488 5.00 2.64 -6.59
CA TRP A 488 3.83 3.49 -6.47
C TRP A 488 2.55 2.69 -6.19
N GLU A 489 1.56 3.33 -5.58
CA GLU A 489 0.23 2.75 -5.36
C GLU A 489 -0.51 2.48 -6.68
N LEU A 490 -0.33 3.36 -7.66
CA LEU A 490 -0.96 3.32 -8.98
C LEU A 490 0.11 3.54 -10.06
N TYR A 491 0.01 2.78 -11.15
CA TYR A 491 0.89 2.96 -12.30
C TYR A 491 0.22 2.47 -13.57
N ASP A 492 0.04 3.39 -14.51
CA ASP A 492 -0.33 3.05 -15.88
C ASP A 492 0.87 3.34 -16.80
N PRO A 493 1.57 2.31 -17.32
CA PRO A 493 2.67 2.49 -18.26
C PRO A 493 2.29 3.26 -19.54
N HIS A 494 1.00 3.30 -19.88
CA HIS A 494 0.47 3.99 -21.05
C HIS A 494 -0.04 5.40 -20.75
N ASN A 495 -0.19 5.75 -19.47
CA ASN A 495 -0.63 7.06 -19.03
C ASN A 495 0.16 7.54 -17.81
N LYS A 496 1.29 8.20 -18.07
CA LYS A 496 2.15 8.80 -17.03
C LYS A 496 1.51 9.99 -16.28
N ALA A 497 0.29 10.39 -16.63
CA ALA A 497 -0.48 11.38 -15.88
C ALA A 497 -1.59 10.73 -15.02
N PHE A 498 -1.72 9.40 -15.04
CA PHE A 498 -2.78 8.69 -14.33
C PHE A 498 -2.70 8.91 -12.82
N SER A 499 -3.85 9.18 -12.20
CA SER A 499 -4.02 9.34 -10.76
C SER A 499 -5.43 8.87 -10.36
N GLY A 500 -5.52 8.10 -9.27
CA GLY A 500 -6.79 7.55 -8.77
C GLY A 500 -7.56 8.50 -7.84
N SER A 501 -6.94 9.56 -7.34
CA SER A 501 -7.52 10.44 -6.31
C SER A 501 -7.67 11.92 -6.69
N GLY A 502 -7.11 12.35 -7.83
CA GLY A 502 -7.18 13.74 -8.31
C GLY A 502 -5.92 14.17 -9.08
N PHE A 503 -6.01 15.29 -9.80
CA PHE A 503 -4.91 15.88 -10.57
C PHE A 503 -4.33 17.12 -9.85
N TYR A 504 -3.08 17.46 -10.17
CA TYR A 504 -2.49 18.78 -9.93
C TYR A 504 -2.43 19.58 -11.23
#